data_AF-A0A089XDK4-F1
#
_entry.id   AF-A0A089XDK4-F1
#
_cell.length_a   1.000
_cell.length_b   1.000
_cell.length_c   1.000
_cell.angle_alpha   90.00
_cell.angle_beta   90.00
_cell.angle_gamma   90.00
#
_symmetry.space_group_name_H-M   'P 1'
#
loop_
_entity.id
_entity.type
_entity.pdbx_description
1 polymer ?
#
loop_
_entity_poly.entity_id
_entity_poly.type
_entity_poly.pdbx_seq_one_letter_code
_entity_poly.pdbx_strand_id
1 'polypeptide(L)'
;MTAQPINEQSWIRYGRRQLDHGYSPPVPDRLDWTFWPGVGPGAELLGDLRGKRVLDVGSGPGHHAVHLARAHGALVDAVELSPTQHRRATTGHGSEPGVRFVHADVADHLRRAEPYEAAYGVRSFACIDPHHLLPALRDGLADGAPLVFSALHTDSEGRGPSGTLAPRRQVIRLRDEEPIPVDMWVLTPRLWEDLLVEHRFAVESVDLLRAPQPDDPVVVQVVTARRLPRPGSPRVSSRPRTLRPPVPHAAVGVGAVVFGERGLLLGRHRRGTWELPGGSVEPGESFEETAVRELAEETGLRASRHDVSLLGTLVDRVGEVPRVTVGAVVNAWRGEPADQPDESVGEWTWFRLDELPQGLFVCSAQILTVWRPELPVDRAPAHFTPFGTGHGAPGR
;
A
#
# COMPACT_ATOMS: atom_id res chain seq x y z
N MET A 1 3.92 -12.56 25.73
CA MET A 1 5.36 -12.82 25.80
C MET A 1 6.04 -11.47 25.68
N THR A 2 6.96 -11.16 26.59
CA THR A 2 7.70 -9.88 26.65
C THR A 2 8.48 -9.60 25.37
N ALA A 3 8.94 -8.35 25.19
CA ALA A 3 9.93 -7.97 24.20
C ALA A 3 11.05 -9.03 24.07
N GLN A 4 11.50 -9.30 22.85
CA GLN A 4 12.53 -10.31 22.61
C GLN A 4 13.83 -9.92 23.33
N PRO A 5 14.34 -10.73 24.28
CA PRO A 5 15.50 -10.36 25.10
C PRO A 5 16.74 -9.98 24.30
N ILE A 6 16.89 -10.55 23.11
CA ILE A 6 18.01 -10.24 22.22
C ILE A 6 17.94 -8.81 21.67
N ASN A 7 16.76 -8.35 21.24
CA ASN A 7 16.63 -7.00 20.68
C ASN A 7 16.88 -5.94 21.74
N GLU A 8 16.40 -6.16 22.96
CA GLU A 8 16.68 -5.27 24.10
C GLU A 8 18.18 -5.15 24.36
N GLN A 9 18.91 -6.27 24.49
CA GLN A 9 20.36 -6.28 24.69
C GLN A 9 21.10 -5.57 23.55
N SER A 10 20.67 -5.79 22.32
CA SER A 10 21.27 -5.20 21.13
C SER A 10 21.09 -3.69 21.07
N TRP A 11 19.91 -3.18 21.38
CA TRP A 11 19.66 -1.74 21.46
C TRP A 11 20.32 -1.11 22.68
N ILE A 12 20.54 -1.85 23.77
CA ILE A 12 21.38 -1.41 24.89
C ILE A 12 22.82 -1.20 24.44
N ARG A 13 23.42 -2.20 23.77
CA ARG A 13 24.79 -2.16 23.24
C ARG A 13 24.97 -1.01 22.25
N TYR A 14 24.07 -0.90 21.28
CA TYR A 14 24.09 0.18 20.31
C TYR A 14 23.99 1.55 20.98
N GLY A 15 23.01 1.75 21.88
CA GLY A 15 22.82 3.04 22.55
C GLY A 15 24.01 3.43 23.44
N ARG A 16 24.64 2.46 24.13
CA ARG A 16 25.84 2.70 24.93
C ARG A 16 26.99 3.26 24.09
N ARG A 17 27.26 2.62 22.95
CA ARG A 17 28.27 3.11 22.01
C ARG A 17 28.01 4.54 21.59
N GLN A 18 26.77 4.88 21.22
CA GLN A 18 26.45 6.24 20.78
C GLN A 18 26.64 7.28 21.89
N LEU A 19 26.33 6.90 23.14
CA LEU A 19 26.61 7.74 24.32
C LEU A 19 28.11 7.95 24.52
N ASP A 20 28.92 6.89 24.41
CA ASP A 20 30.37 6.95 24.59
C ASP A 20 31.03 7.85 23.52
N HIS A 21 30.43 7.93 22.32
CA HIS A 21 30.87 8.82 21.24
C HIS A 21 30.24 10.22 21.28
N GLY A 22 29.34 10.49 22.24
CA GLY A 22 28.63 11.77 22.33
C GLY A 22 27.70 12.07 21.15
N TYR A 23 27.28 11.05 20.39
CA TYR A 23 26.47 11.25 19.19
C TYR A 23 24.96 11.26 19.48
N SER A 24 24.34 12.40 19.18
CA SER A 24 22.90 12.54 19.09
C SER A 24 22.51 13.03 17.68
N PRO A 25 21.52 12.40 17.02
CA PRO A 25 21.04 12.92 15.75
C PRO A 25 20.40 14.30 15.94
N PRO A 26 20.49 15.21 14.95
CA PRO A 26 19.80 16.47 14.99
C PRO A 26 18.28 16.27 14.94
N VAL A 27 17.53 17.24 15.45
CA VAL A 27 16.07 17.31 15.23
C VAL A 27 15.84 17.59 13.75
N PRO A 28 15.10 16.73 13.03
CA PRO A 28 14.92 16.90 11.60
C PRO A 28 13.85 17.97 11.31
N ASP A 29 13.90 18.53 10.10
CA ASP A 29 12.87 19.45 9.59
C ASP A 29 11.62 18.72 9.07
N ARG A 30 11.71 17.39 8.92
CA ARG A 30 10.64 16.51 8.44
C ARG A 30 10.71 15.16 9.16
N LEU A 31 9.56 14.52 9.33
CA LEU A 31 9.51 13.10 9.71
C LEU A 31 9.91 12.22 8.52
N ASP A 32 11.06 11.57 8.60
CA ASP A 32 11.52 10.63 7.57
C ASP A 32 11.26 9.18 7.99
N TRP A 33 10.43 8.49 7.21
CA TRP A 33 10.05 7.10 7.47
C TRP A 33 11.13 6.08 7.08
N THR A 34 12.04 6.46 6.17
CA THR A 34 13.07 5.58 5.59
C THR A 34 14.48 5.86 6.15
N PHE A 35 15.49 5.20 5.60
CA PHE A 35 16.90 5.51 5.88
C PHE A 35 17.43 6.69 5.06
N TRP A 36 16.68 7.11 4.03
CA TRP A 36 17.13 8.08 3.04
C TRP A 36 16.33 9.40 3.24
N PRO A 37 17.00 10.50 3.62
CA PRO A 37 16.33 11.77 3.86
C PRO A 37 15.49 12.22 2.67
N GLY A 38 14.26 12.67 2.91
CA GLY A 38 13.36 13.19 1.88
C GLY A 38 12.65 12.14 1.02
N VAL A 39 12.93 10.85 1.21
CA VAL A 39 12.27 9.77 0.44
C VAL A 39 10.96 9.37 1.09
N GLY A 40 9.87 9.48 0.32
CA GLY A 40 8.51 9.20 0.77
C GLY A 40 7.78 10.42 1.34
N PRO A 41 6.57 10.22 1.88
CA PRO A 41 5.80 11.27 2.55
C PRO A 41 6.41 11.65 3.91
N GLY A 42 5.90 12.71 4.53
CA GLY A 42 6.26 13.16 5.87
C GLY A 42 5.18 12.86 6.92
N ALA A 43 5.06 13.76 7.90
CA ALA A 43 4.10 13.64 9.00
C ALA A 43 2.64 13.89 8.57
N GLU A 44 2.39 14.36 7.34
CA GLU A 44 1.05 14.55 6.79
C GLU A 44 0.21 13.26 6.78
N LEU A 45 0.85 12.08 6.77
CA LEU A 45 0.18 10.78 6.93
C LEU A 45 -0.58 10.64 8.24
N LEU A 46 -0.16 11.35 9.30
CA LEU A 46 -0.80 11.33 10.61
C LEU A 46 -1.94 12.35 10.72
N GLY A 47 -2.15 13.20 9.71
CA GLY A 47 -3.15 14.27 9.72
C GLY A 47 -2.78 15.43 10.65
N ASP A 48 -3.78 16.22 11.06
CA ASP A 48 -3.56 17.32 12.02
C ASP A 48 -3.33 16.78 13.44
N LEU A 49 -2.18 17.17 14.02
CA LEU A 49 -1.70 16.71 15.32
C LEU A 49 -1.76 17.77 16.42
N ARG A 50 -2.17 19.00 16.11
CA ARG A 50 -2.11 20.12 17.06
C ARG A 50 -2.93 19.84 18.31
N GLY A 51 -2.28 19.83 19.46
CA GLY A 51 -2.88 19.57 20.76
C GLY A 51 -3.25 18.11 21.02
N LYS A 52 -3.01 17.20 20.06
CA LYS A 52 -3.37 15.79 20.19
C LYS A 52 -2.34 15.00 20.97
N ARG A 53 -2.80 13.97 21.67
CA ARG A 53 -1.92 12.98 22.32
C ARG A 53 -1.40 12.00 21.28
N VAL A 54 -0.09 12.00 21.06
CA VAL A 54 0.59 11.16 20.07
C VAL A 54 1.53 10.18 20.75
N LEU A 55 1.48 8.91 20.34
CA LEU A 55 2.41 7.89 20.80
C LEU A 55 3.55 7.73 19.77
N ASP A 56 4.79 7.84 20.23
CA ASP A 56 5.99 7.42 19.48
C ASP A 56 6.45 6.06 20.01
N VAL A 57 6.31 5.03 19.16
CA VAL A 57 6.64 3.64 19.46
C VAL A 57 8.11 3.38 19.16
N GLY A 58 8.95 3.23 20.19
CA GLY A 58 10.38 2.99 20.04
C GLY A 58 11.13 4.24 19.61
N SER A 59 11.03 5.29 20.44
CA SER A 59 11.47 6.65 20.09
C SER A 59 12.97 6.80 19.85
N GLY A 60 13.79 5.83 20.27
CA GLY A 60 15.24 5.89 20.17
C GLY A 60 15.79 7.14 20.86
N PRO A 61 16.59 7.99 20.17
CA PRO A 61 17.12 9.23 20.74
C PRO A 61 16.11 10.40 20.72
N GLY A 62 14.84 10.20 20.34
CA GLY A 62 13.77 11.17 20.60
C GLY A 62 13.61 12.35 19.63
N HIS A 63 14.57 12.57 18.73
CA HIS A 63 14.55 13.64 17.73
C HIS A 63 13.24 13.75 16.90
N HIS A 64 12.59 12.64 16.54
CA HIS A 64 11.29 12.68 15.83
C HIS A 64 10.14 13.18 16.70
N ALA A 65 10.08 12.77 17.97
CA ALA A 65 9.09 13.26 18.92
C ALA A 65 9.23 14.79 19.12
N VAL A 66 10.48 15.27 19.21
CA VAL A 66 10.78 16.71 19.28
C VAL A 66 10.33 17.44 18.02
N HIS A 67 10.59 16.87 16.83
CA HIS A 67 10.10 17.44 15.58
C HIS A 67 8.58 17.59 15.57
N LEU A 68 7.83 16.53 15.92
CA LEU A 68 6.37 16.58 15.95
C LEU A 68 5.82 17.57 16.99
N ALA A 69 6.43 17.66 18.16
CA ALA A 69 6.04 18.64 19.17
C ALA A 69 6.24 20.08 18.66
N ARG A 70 7.42 20.39 18.08
CA ARG A 70 7.76 21.74 17.59
C ARG A 70 7.00 22.15 16.34
N ALA A 71 6.99 21.30 15.32
CA ALA A 71 6.45 21.64 14.00
C ALA A 71 4.93 21.44 13.90
N HIS A 72 4.37 20.50 14.68
CA HIS A 72 2.95 20.14 14.59
C HIS A 72 2.15 20.41 15.87
N GLY A 73 2.79 20.88 16.94
CA GLY A 73 2.11 21.16 18.21
C GLY A 73 1.53 19.91 18.89
N ALA A 74 2.11 18.74 18.60
CA ALA A 74 1.69 17.47 19.19
C ALA A 74 2.13 17.34 20.66
N LEU A 75 1.35 16.60 21.45
CA LEU A 75 1.73 16.19 22.81
C LEU A 75 2.21 14.73 22.73
N VAL A 76 3.53 14.55 22.63
CA VAL A 76 4.13 13.25 22.31
C VAL A 76 4.58 12.51 23.57
N ASP A 77 4.09 11.30 23.76
CA ASP A 77 4.70 10.33 24.66
C ASP A 77 5.69 9.46 23.87
N ALA A 78 6.98 9.69 24.10
CA ALA A 78 8.09 9.01 23.45
C ALA A 78 8.54 7.80 24.26
N VAL A 79 8.05 6.62 23.86
CA VAL A 79 8.24 5.37 24.61
C VAL A 79 9.42 4.60 24.05
N GLU A 80 10.37 4.27 24.91
CA GLU A 80 11.59 3.55 24.56
C GLU A 80 11.87 2.45 25.58
N LEU A 81 12.13 1.24 25.09
CA LEU A 81 12.43 0.08 25.92
C LEU A 81 13.91 0.07 26.36
N SER A 82 14.83 0.48 25.49
CA SER A 82 16.26 0.46 25.81
C SER A 82 16.64 1.60 26.76
N PRO A 83 17.20 1.31 27.96
CA PRO A 83 17.61 2.34 28.90
C PRO A 83 18.71 3.25 28.36
N THR A 84 19.57 2.77 27.45
CA THR A 84 20.63 3.60 26.87
C THR A 84 20.08 4.50 25.77
N GLN A 85 19.09 4.05 24.99
CA GLN A 85 18.40 4.90 24.02
C GLN A 85 17.56 5.97 24.72
N HIS A 86 16.80 5.58 25.75
CA HIS A 86 16.06 6.53 26.58
C HIS A 86 16.99 7.59 27.18
N ARG A 87 18.16 7.20 27.70
CA ARG A 87 19.16 8.14 28.20
C ARG A 87 19.63 9.11 27.11
N ARG A 88 19.86 8.64 25.88
CA ARG A 88 20.23 9.54 24.75
C ARG A 88 19.14 10.59 24.54
N ALA A 89 17.87 10.18 24.54
CA ALA A 89 16.75 11.09 24.38
C ALA A 89 16.67 12.12 25.51
N THR A 90 16.75 11.69 26.77
CA THR A 90 16.64 12.60 27.92
C THR A 90 17.83 13.54 28.06
N THR A 91 19.05 13.08 27.71
CA THR A 91 20.24 13.94 27.74
C THR A 91 20.20 15.01 26.65
N GLY A 92 19.70 14.66 25.45
CA GLY A 92 19.60 15.61 24.33
C GLY A 92 18.39 16.53 24.40
N HIS A 93 17.25 16.04 24.91
CA HIS A 93 15.94 16.66 24.73
C HIS A 93 15.04 16.63 25.97
N GLY A 94 15.52 16.21 27.14
CA GLY A 94 14.68 15.92 28.31
C GLY A 94 13.82 17.08 28.83
N SER A 95 14.15 18.32 28.47
CA SER A 95 13.37 19.52 28.82
C SER A 95 12.48 20.03 27.67
N GLU A 96 12.33 19.28 26.58
CA GLU A 96 11.55 19.71 25.42
C GLU A 96 10.05 19.85 25.77
N PRO A 97 9.45 21.05 25.59
CA PRO A 97 8.02 21.21 25.78
C PRO A 97 7.21 20.35 24.81
N GLY A 98 6.16 19.71 25.32
CA GLY A 98 5.28 18.87 24.50
C GLY A 98 5.79 17.45 24.26
N VAL A 99 6.96 17.08 24.77
CA VAL A 99 7.47 15.70 24.71
C VAL A 99 7.67 15.14 26.12
N ARG A 100 7.11 13.96 26.37
CA ARG A 100 7.39 13.17 27.56
C ARG A 100 8.13 11.90 27.17
N PHE A 101 9.38 11.78 27.59
CA PHE A 101 10.17 10.57 27.40
C PHE A 101 9.83 9.54 28.47
N VAL A 102 9.48 8.32 28.04
CA VAL A 102 9.05 7.23 28.92
C VAL A 102 9.95 6.02 28.68
N HIS A 103 10.64 5.57 29.72
CA HIS A 103 11.38 4.31 29.70
C HIS A 103 10.45 3.16 30.08
N ALA A 104 9.94 2.43 29.08
CA ALA A 104 9.01 1.33 29.29
C ALA A 104 8.93 0.42 28.06
N ASP A 105 8.44 -0.80 28.26
CA ASP A 105 7.82 -1.55 27.18
C ASP A 105 6.53 -0.84 26.72
N VAL A 106 6.36 -0.70 25.42
CA VAL A 106 5.23 0.05 24.85
C VAL A 106 3.88 -0.59 25.14
N ALA A 107 3.79 -1.93 25.19
CA ALA A 107 2.55 -2.60 25.53
C ALA A 107 2.22 -2.41 27.02
N ASP A 108 3.23 -2.42 27.88
CA ASP A 108 3.07 -2.16 29.32
C ASP A 108 2.62 -0.73 29.59
N HIS A 109 3.17 0.22 28.85
CA HIS A 109 2.78 1.63 28.90
C HIS A 109 1.33 1.83 28.46
N LEU A 110 0.94 1.27 27.31
CA LEU A 110 -0.41 1.41 26.76
C LEU A 110 -1.50 0.83 27.67
N ARG A 111 -1.19 -0.19 28.48
CA ARG A 111 -2.14 -0.75 29.46
C ARG A 111 -2.55 0.22 30.56
N ARG A 112 -1.78 1.28 30.80
CA ARG A 112 -1.99 2.26 31.89
C ARG A 112 -2.28 3.67 31.38
N ALA A 113 -2.06 3.91 30.10
CA ALA A 113 -2.25 5.21 29.49
C ALA A 113 -3.71 5.40 29.05
N GLU A 114 -4.18 6.64 29.10
CA GLU A 114 -5.38 7.04 28.37
C GLU A 114 -5.17 6.82 26.85
N PRO A 115 -6.23 6.57 26.06
CA PRO A 115 -6.09 6.34 24.63
C PRO A 115 -5.40 7.49 23.89
N TYR A 116 -4.52 7.16 22.96
CA TYR A 116 -3.86 8.14 22.08
C TYR A 116 -4.68 8.42 20.84
N GLU A 117 -4.59 9.65 20.34
CA GLU A 117 -5.33 10.14 19.18
C GLU A 117 -4.56 9.94 17.87
N ALA A 118 -3.27 9.61 17.95
CA ALA A 118 -2.44 9.14 16.85
C ALA A 118 -1.27 8.30 17.40
N ALA A 119 -0.74 7.40 16.60
CA ALA A 119 0.51 6.71 16.91
C ALA A 119 1.38 6.55 15.67
N TYR A 120 2.69 6.56 15.91
CA TYR A 120 3.65 6.26 14.87
C TYR A 120 4.84 5.45 15.36
N GLY A 121 5.56 4.83 14.42
CA GLY A 121 6.85 4.22 14.69
C GLY A 121 7.75 4.31 13.48
N VAL A 122 8.87 5.01 13.62
CA VAL A 122 9.87 5.14 12.57
C VAL A 122 10.93 4.07 12.75
N ARG A 123 10.94 3.06 11.88
CA ARG A 123 11.95 1.96 11.83
C ARG A 123 12.02 1.11 13.11
N SER A 124 11.02 1.20 13.97
CA SER A 124 10.93 0.48 15.23
C SER A 124 10.06 -0.78 15.12
N PHE A 125 9.00 -0.74 14.31
CA PHE A 125 7.99 -1.80 14.22
C PHE A 125 8.58 -3.14 13.80
N ALA A 126 9.54 -3.13 12.88
CA ALA A 126 10.21 -4.35 12.45
C ALA A 126 11.03 -5.03 13.57
N CYS A 127 11.29 -4.37 14.71
CA CYS A 127 12.06 -4.92 15.83
C CYS A 127 11.18 -5.39 17.01
N ILE A 128 9.86 -5.30 16.88
CA ILE A 128 8.91 -5.63 17.96
C ILE A 128 7.99 -6.73 17.45
N ASP A 129 7.76 -7.74 18.28
CA ASP A 129 6.84 -8.84 17.93
C ASP A 129 5.43 -8.28 17.67
N PRO A 130 4.87 -8.46 16.45
CA PRO A 130 3.52 -7.98 16.14
C PRO A 130 2.44 -8.54 17.08
N HIS A 131 2.58 -9.77 17.59
CA HIS A 131 1.62 -10.35 18.55
C HIS A 131 1.65 -9.67 19.92
N HIS A 132 2.76 -9.01 20.25
CA HIS A 132 2.89 -8.22 21.47
C HIS A 132 2.40 -6.79 21.26
N LEU A 133 2.81 -6.17 20.14
CA LEU A 133 2.55 -4.76 19.87
C LEU A 133 1.11 -4.47 19.44
N LEU A 134 0.58 -5.23 18.49
CA LEU A 134 -0.69 -4.90 17.84
C LEU A 134 -1.92 -4.98 18.77
N PRO A 135 -2.04 -5.98 19.68
CA PRO A 135 -3.11 -5.96 20.69
C PRO A 135 -3.01 -4.75 21.63
N ALA A 136 -1.80 -4.32 21.99
CA ALA A 136 -1.63 -3.17 22.86
C ALA A 136 -2.00 -1.86 22.14
N LEU A 137 -1.60 -1.69 20.88
CA LEU A 137 -2.04 -0.56 20.06
C LEU A 137 -3.56 -0.57 19.85
N ARG A 138 -4.15 -1.74 19.63
CA ARG A 138 -5.60 -1.91 19.53
C ARG A 138 -6.33 -1.35 20.77
N ASP A 139 -5.78 -1.57 21.95
CA ASP A 139 -6.38 -1.17 23.22
C ASP A 139 -5.94 0.22 23.68
N GLY A 140 -4.81 0.73 23.20
CA GLY A 140 -4.25 2.02 23.57
C GLY A 140 -4.57 3.18 22.63
N LEU A 141 -5.22 2.94 21.48
CA LEU A 141 -5.60 3.99 20.53
C LEU A 141 -7.09 4.30 20.56
N ALA A 142 -7.42 5.58 20.42
CA ALA A 142 -8.77 6.08 20.27
C ALA A 142 -9.37 5.66 18.92
N ASP A 143 -10.69 5.56 18.86
CA ASP A 143 -11.41 5.19 17.63
C ASP A 143 -11.11 6.19 16.51
N GLY A 144 -10.77 5.69 15.31
CA GLY A 144 -10.40 6.51 14.16
C GLY A 144 -8.96 7.06 14.18
N ALA A 145 -8.21 6.87 15.27
CA ALA A 145 -6.83 7.34 15.38
C ALA A 145 -5.95 6.74 14.27
N PRO A 146 -5.13 7.55 13.57
CA PRO A 146 -4.17 7.04 12.61
C PRO A 146 -3.03 6.30 13.33
N LEU A 147 -2.60 5.21 12.71
CA LEU A 147 -1.42 4.43 13.03
C LEU A 147 -0.55 4.40 11.77
N VAL A 148 0.63 5.03 11.82
CA VAL A 148 1.55 5.07 10.67
C VAL A 148 2.91 4.57 11.10
N PHE A 149 3.47 3.59 10.39
CA PHE A 149 4.78 3.07 10.75
C PHE A 149 5.59 2.64 9.53
N SER A 150 6.90 2.61 9.72
CA SER A 150 7.81 2.02 8.74
C SER A 150 8.42 0.71 9.23
N ALA A 151 8.51 -0.24 8.31
CA ALA A 151 9.12 -1.54 8.50
C ALA A 151 9.97 -1.91 7.28
N LEU A 152 10.88 -2.87 7.45
CA LEU A 152 11.63 -3.42 6.31
C LEU A 152 10.72 -4.28 5.43
N HIS A 153 10.80 -4.09 4.11
CA HIS A 153 10.24 -5.00 3.10
C HIS A 153 11.32 -5.98 2.61
N THR A 154 12.56 -5.49 2.44
CA THR A 154 13.76 -6.32 2.28
C THR A 154 14.77 -6.02 3.38
N ASP A 155 15.66 -6.98 3.64
CA ASP A 155 16.80 -6.78 4.54
C ASP A 155 17.96 -6.04 3.88
N SER A 156 19.07 -5.84 4.60
CA SER A 156 20.25 -5.13 4.11
C SER A 156 20.93 -5.78 2.90
N GLU A 157 20.61 -7.04 2.60
CA GLU A 157 21.11 -7.79 1.45
C GLU A 157 20.05 -7.90 0.34
N GLY A 158 18.92 -7.20 0.46
CA GLY A 158 17.82 -7.28 -0.50
C GLY A 158 16.92 -8.50 -0.35
N ARG A 159 17.08 -9.29 0.71
CA ARG A 159 16.32 -10.53 0.89
C ARG A 159 15.01 -10.27 1.61
N GLY A 160 13.99 -11.06 1.26
CA GLY A 160 12.63 -10.86 1.75
C GLY A 160 11.73 -10.30 0.64
N PRO A 161 10.47 -9.98 0.96
CA PRO A 161 9.79 -10.14 2.25
C PRO A 161 9.52 -11.60 2.64
N SER A 162 9.03 -11.83 3.86
CA SER A 162 8.59 -13.12 4.37
C SER A 162 7.06 -13.20 4.41
N GLY A 163 6.48 -14.24 3.80
CA GLY A 163 5.05 -14.57 3.98
C GLY A 163 4.75 -15.29 5.30
N THR A 164 5.78 -15.54 6.12
CA THR A 164 5.66 -16.23 7.41
C THR A 164 5.94 -15.24 8.54
N LEU A 165 5.09 -15.27 9.56
CA LEU A 165 5.21 -14.48 10.78
C LEU A 165 6.29 -15.04 11.71
N ALA A 166 7.55 -14.84 11.30
CA ALA A 166 8.73 -15.23 12.05
C ALA A 166 9.80 -14.13 11.91
N PRO A 167 10.53 -13.81 12.99
CA PRO A 167 11.65 -12.90 12.88
C PRO A 167 12.78 -13.54 12.06
N ARG A 168 13.58 -12.70 11.41
CA ARG A 168 14.83 -13.07 10.77
C ARG A 168 15.97 -12.36 11.49
N ARG A 169 17.04 -13.10 11.75
CA ARG A 169 18.26 -12.53 12.31
C ARG A 169 18.91 -11.59 11.29
N GLN A 170 19.06 -10.34 11.69
CA GLN A 170 19.77 -9.28 11.00
C GLN A 170 20.96 -8.83 11.85
N VAL A 171 21.83 -8.01 11.26
CA VAL A 171 23.00 -7.46 11.94
C VAL A 171 23.12 -5.96 11.72
N ILE A 172 23.27 -5.23 12.80
CA ILE A 172 23.67 -3.81 12.75
C ILE A 172 25.20 -3.80 12.68
N ARG A 173 25.73 -3.33 11.55
CA ARG A 173 27.16 -3.20 11.32
C ARG A 173 27.62 -1.82 11.74
N LEU A 174 28.57 -1.79 12.66
CA LEU A 174 29.19 -0.60 13.19
C LEU A 174 30.67 -0.64 12.84
N ARG A 175 31.22 0.48 12.36
CA ARG A 175 32.63 0.57 11.97
C ARG A 175 33.53 0.18 13.15
N ASP A 176 34.49 -0.71 12.90
CA ASP A 176 35.50 -1.18 13.85
C ASP A 176 34.96 -1.90 15.11
N GLU A 177 33.75 -2.46 15.04
CA GLU A 177 33.13 -3.23 16.13
C GLU A 177 32.51 -4.54 15.65
N GLU A 178 32.30 -5.48 16.58
CA GLU A 178 31.55 -6.69 16.29
C GLU A 178 30.10 -6.34 15.87
N PRO A 179 29.55 -7.02 14.86
CA PRO A 179 28.16 -6.84 14.46
C PRO A 179 27.18 -7.10 15.61
N ILE A 180 26.18 -6.24 15.75
CA ILE A 180 25.15 -6.38 16.79
C ILE A 180 23.96 -7.14 16.19
N PRO A 181 23.59 -8.34 16.70
CA PRO A 181 22.49 -9.12 16.16
C PRO A 181 21.14 -8.49 16.50
N VAL A 182 20.19 -8.42 15.58
CA VAL A 182 18.82 -7.96 15.85
C VAL A 182 17.84 -8.86 15.12
N ASP A 183 16.81 -9.31 15.80
CA ASP A 183 15.74 -10.10 15.19
C ASP A 183 14.67 -9.15 14.64
N MET A 184 14.40 -9.25 13.34
CA MET A 184 13.50 -8.35 12.63
C MET A 184 12.41 -9.07 11.85
N TRP A 185 11.19 -8.53 11.89
CA TRP A 185 10.04 -8.97 11.11
C TRP A 185 10.03 -8.27 9.75
N VAL A 186 10.67 -8.92 8.77
CA VAL A 186 10.71 -8.48 7.36
C VAL A 186 9.56 -9.14 6.61
N LEU A 187 8.33 -8.64 6.80
CA LEU A 187 7.09 -9.28 6.37
C LEU A 187 6.57 -8.73 5.04
N THR A 188 5.74 -9.52 4.35
CA THR A 188 5.04 -9.05 3.14
C THR A 188 4.02 -7.95 3.48
N PRO A 189 3.70 -7.04 2.55
CA PRO A 189 2.61 -6.08 2.71
C PRO A 189 1.31 -6.77 3.14
N ARG A 190 0.99 -7.89 2.47
CA ARG A 190 -0.21 -8.67 2.75
C ARG A 190 -0.26 -9.21 4.19
N LEU A 191 0.87 -9.67 4.72
CA LEU A 191 0.93 -10.19 6.08
C LEU A 191 0.78 -9.06 7.12
N TRP A 192 1.35 -7.87 6.86
CA TRP A 192 1.09 -6.69 7.69
C TRP A 192 -0.38 -6.29 7.66
N GLU A 193 -1.01 -6.29 6.49
CA GLU A 193 -2.45 -6.03 6.34
C GLU A 193 -3.29 -7.01 7.16
N ASP A 194 -3.06 -8.31 6.99
CA ASP A 194 -3.82 -9.35 7.69
C ASP A 194 -3.70 -9.20 9.22
N LEU A 195 -2.50 -8.91 9.72
CA LEU A 195 -2.25 -8.65 11.14
C LEU A 195 -2.97 -7.39 11.65
N LEU A 196 -2.91 -6.30 10.91
CA LEU A 196 -3.59 -5.06 11.28
C LEU A 196 -5.12 -5.24 11.29
N VAL A 197 -5.67 -5.93 10.30
CA VAL A 197 -7.10 -6.25 10.22
C VAL A 197 -7.54 -7.12 11.38
N GLU A 198 -6.77 -8.18 11.71
CA GLU A 198 -7.02 -9.03 12.88
C GLU A 198 -7.09 -8.21 14.18
N HIS A 199 -6.23 -7.19 14.29
CA HIS A 199 -6.18 -6.30 15.43
C HIS A 199 -7.00 -5.02 15.29
N ARG A 200 -8.01 -5.01 14.39
CA ARG A 200 -9.02 -3.95 14.26
C ARG A 200 -8.44 -2.62 13.78
N PHE A 201 -7.60 -2.68 12.77
CA PHE A 201 -7.16 -1.53 11.99
C PHE A 201 -7.64 -1.67 10.54
N ALA A 202 -8.08 -0.57 9.94
CA ALA A 202 -8.29 -0.50 8.49
C ALA A 202 -7.00 0.03 7.86
N VAL A 203 -6.40 -0.76 6.97
CA VAL A 203 -5.22 -0.33 6.21
C VAL A 203 -5.68 0.56 5.06
N GLU A 204 -5.03 1.72 4.92
CA GLU A 204 -5.32 2.71 3.88
C GLU A 204 -4.29 2.65 2.75
N SER A 205 -3.02 2.46 3.09
CA SER A 205 -1.94 2.25 2.11
C SER A 205 -0.80 1.42 2.69
N VAL A 206 -0.09 0.73 1.79
CA VAL A 206 1.24 0.16 2.04
C VAL A 206 2.16 0.60 0.91
N ASP A 207 3.01 1.58 1.18
CA ASP A 207 3.86 2.21 0.18
C ASP A 207 5.28 1.63 0.24
N LEU A 208 5.75 1.03 -0.87
CA LEU A 208 7.09 0.48 -0.99
C LEU A 208 8.07 1.54 -1.48
N LEU A 209 8.98 1.95 -0.60
CA LEU A 209 9.97 3.00 -0.85
C LEU A 209 11.35 2.40 -1.03
N ARG A 210 12.06 2.89 -2.05
CA ARG A 210 13.40 2.44 -2.45
C ARG A 210 14.42 3.55 -2.28
N ALA A 211 15.68 3.17 -2.18
CA ALA A 211 16.78 4.12 -2.19
C ALA A 211 16.80 4.93 -3.49
N PRO A 212 17.22 6.20 -3.43
CA PRO A 212 17.52 6.97 -4.64
C PRO A 212 18.69 6.37 -5.43
N GLN A 213 19.62 5.71 -4.75
CA GLN A 213 20.74 5.00 -5.37
C GLN A 213 20.26 3.63 -5.90
N PRO A 214 20.45 3.33 -7.21
CA PRO A 214 19.98 2.08 -7.81
C PRO A 214 20.56 0.80 -7.18
N ASP A 215 21.75 0.89 -6.60
CA ASP A 215 22.50 -0.27 -6.09
C ASP A 215 22.16 -0.63 -4.64
N ASP A 216 21.36 0.17 -3.94
CA ASP A 216 20.93 -0.14 -2.58
C ASP A 216 19.68 -1.05 -2.64
N PRO A 217 19.81 -2.32 -2.22
CA PRO A 217 18.76 -3.31 -2.40
C PRO A 217 17.67 -3.22 -1.32
N VAL A 218 17.80 -2.29 -0.36
CA VAL A 218 16.87 -2.13 0.73
C VAL A 218 15.58 -1.49 0.22
N VAL A 219 14.45 -2.06 0.64
CA VAL A 219 13.11 -1.55 0.41
C VAL A 219 12.47 -1.39 1.78
N VAL A 220 11.95 -0.19 2.06
CA VAL A 220 11.19 0.13 3.27
C VAL A 220 9.72 0.21 2.87
N GLN A 221 8.85 -0.39 3.67
CA GLN A 221 7.40 -0.21 3.53
C GLN A 221 6.89 0.76 4.59
N VAL A 222 6.05 1.71 4.17
CA VAL A 222 5.31 2.61 5.06
C VAL A 222 3.86 2.16 5.05
N VAL A 223 3.35 1.81 6.22
CA VAL A 223 1.97 1.33 6.39
C VAL A 223 1.17 2.43 7.06
N THR A 224 0.09 2.84 6.40
CA THR A 224 -0.89 3.80 6.92
C THR A 224 -2.16 3.05 7.26
N ALA A 225 -2.60 3.11 8.51
CA ALA A 225 -3.82 2.47 8.97
C ALA A 225 -4.61 3.36 9.92
N ARG A 226 -5.90 3.06 10.11
CA ARG A 226 -6.75 3.72 11.12
C ARG A 226 -7.35 2.74 12.09
N ARG A 227 -7.41 3.13 13.35
CA ARG A 227 -8.06 2.39 14.41
C ARG A 227 -9.56 2.25 14.12
N LEU A 228 -10.06 1.02 14.03
CA LEU A 228 -11.50 0.79 13.88
C LEU A 228 -12.21 0.95 15.23
N PRO A 229 -13.45 1.49 15.23
CA PRO A 229 -14.19 1.68 16.45
C PRO A 229 -14.36 0.43 17.32
N ARG A 230 -14.30 0.60 18.64
CA ARG A 230 -14.64 -0.45 19.60
C ARG A 230 -16.11 -0.85 19.44
N PRO A 231 -16.50 -2.12 19.73
CA PRO A 231 -17.87 -2.57 19.53
C PRO A 231 -18.84 -1.85 20.47
N GLY A 232 -19.45 -0.77 19.99
CA GLY A 232 -20.63 -0.10 20.55
C GLY A 232 -21.66 0.30 19.48
N SER A 233 -21.29 0.21 18.20
CA SER A 233 -22.21 0.25 17.06
C SER A 233 -22.35 -1.16 16.48
N PRO A 234 -23.57 -1.66 16.25
CA PRO A 234 -23.77 -2.99 15.69
C PRO A 234 -23.31 -2.98 14.23
N ARG A 235 -22.09 -3.46 13.97
CA ARG A 235 -21.69 -3.90 12.63
C ARG A 235 -21.83 -5.41 12.57
N VAL A 236 -22.55 -5.87 11.57
CA VAL A 236 -22.63 -7.28 11.21
C VAL A 236 -21.23 -7.73 10.78
N SER A 237 -20.62 -8.65 11.54
CA SER A 237 -19.33 -9.23 11.18
C SER A 237 -19.49 -10.11 9.93
N SER A 238 -18.62 -9.96 8.93
CA SER A 238 -18.50 -10.97 7.87
C SER A 238 -17.69 -12.16 8.39
N ARG A 239 -18.06 -13.38 7.98
CA ARG A 239 -17.17 -14.53 8.18
C ARG A 239 -15.99 -14.39 7.21
N PRO A 240 -14.74 -14.63 7.65
CA PRO A 240 -13.59 -14.70 6.75
C PRO A 240 -13.86 -15.69 5.61
N ARG A 241 -13.37 -15.39 4.40
CA ARG A 241 -13.43 -16.37 3.30
C ARG A 241 -12.60 -17.60 3.69
N THR A 242 -13.03 -18.77 3.24
CA THR A 242 -12.21 -19.99 3.38
C THR A 242 -10.90 -19.81 2.60
N LEU A 243 -9.78 -20.25 3.17
CA LEU A 243 -8.47 -20.19 2.49
C LEU A 243 -8.34 -21.18 1.32
N ARG A 244 -9.28 -22.14 1.20
CA ARG A 244 -9.31 -23.06 0.06
C ARG A 244 -9.74 -22.27 -1.19
N PRO A 245 -8.92 -22.25 -2.26
CA PRO A 245 -9.31 -21.57 -3.49
C PRO A 245 -10.57 -22.22 -4.09
N PRO A 246 -11.49 -21.42 -4.64
CA PRO A 246 -12.66 -21.95 -5.33
C PRO A 246 -12.23 -22.66 -6.63
N VAL A 247 -13.08 -23.54 -7.14
CA VAL A 247 -12.88 -24.12 -8.47
C VAL A 247 -13.03 -22.98 -9.51
N PRO A 248 -12.05 -22.79 -10.41
CA PRO A 248 -12.18 -21.85 -11.52
C PRO A 248 -13.38 -22.25 -12.38
N HIS A 249 -14.37 -21.37 -12.49
CA HIS A 249 -15.63 -21.64 -13.20
C HIS A 249 -16.10 -20.46 -14.04
N ALA A 250 -15.32 -19.38 -14.15
CA ALA A 250 -15.64 -18.22 -14.97
C ALA A 250 -14.36 -17.64 -15.57
N ALA A 251 -14.49 -17.04 -16.76
CA ALA A 251 -13.45 -16.24 -17.38
C ALA A 251 -13.76 -14.75 -17.17
N VAL A 252 -12.77 -13.97 -16.74
CA VAL A 252 -12.91 -12.53 -16.49
C VAL A 252 -11.87 -11.79 -17.30
N GLY A 253 -12.32 -10.83 -18.11
CA GLY A 253 -11.44 -10.01 -18.93
C GLY A 253 -11.91 -8.57 -19.03
N VAL A 254 -11.04 -7.71 -19.55
CA VAL A 254 -11.28 -6.28 -19.76
C VAL A 254 -11.03 -5.94 -21.22
N GLY A 255 -11.88 -5.11 -21.83
CA GLY A 255 -11.61 -4.53 -23.14
C GLY A 255 -11.65 -3.00 -23.06
N ALA A 256 -10.61 -2.36 -23.59
CA ALA A 256 -10.38 -0.92 -23.46
C ALA A 256 -10.73 -0.17 -24.76
N VAL A 257 -11.68 0.74 -24.67
CA VAL A 257 -12.01 1.70 -25.72
C VAL A 257 -10.97 2.82 -25.71
N VAL A 258 -10.18 2.89 -26.77
CA VAL A 258 -9.25 4.00 -27.03
C VAL A 258 -9.78 4.78 -28.22
N PHE A 259 -10.33 5.97 -27.94
CA PHE A 259 -10.97 6.82 -28.93
C PHE A 259 -10.48 8.25 -28.85
N GLY A 260 -9.97 8.78 -29.95
CA GLY A 260 -9.46 10.14 -30.05
C GLY A 260 -9.74 10.79 -31.40
N GLU A 261 -9.00 11.84 -31.75
CA GLU A 261 -9.21 12.61 -33.00
C GLU A 261 -9.07 11.76 -34.26
N ARG A 262 -8.24 10.69 -34.22
CA ARG A 262 -8.03 9.77 -35.34
C ARG A 262 -9.12 8.70 -35.48
N GLY A 263 -10.01 8.58 -34.49
CA GLY A 263 -11.04 7.53 -34.45
C GLY A 263 -10.84 6.53 -33.31
N LEU A 264 -11.47 5.36 -33.45
CA LEU A 264 -11.40 4.22 -32.54
C LEU A 264 -10.23 3.32 -32.93
N LEU A 265 -9.38 2.98 -31.96
CA LEU A 265 -8.30 2.02 -32.17
C LEU A 265 -8.82 0.58 -32.11
N LEU A 266 -8.53 -0.21 -33.14
CA LEU A 266 -8.76 -1.65 -33.17
C LEU A 266 -7.53 -2.37 -33.71
N GLY A 267 -7.26 -3.55 -33.18
CA GLY A 267 -6.21 -4.45 -33.64
C GLY A 267 -6.81 -5.69 -34.28
N ARG A 268 -6.09 -6.30 -35.22
CA ARG A 268 -6.46 -7.56 -35.86
C ARG A 268 -5.81 -8.72 -35.14
N HIS A 269 -6.63 -9.60 -34.59
CA HIS A 269 -6.18 -10.87 -34.01
C HIS A 269 -5.69 -11.80 -35.13
N ARG A 270 -4.72 -12.68 -34.85
CA ARG A 270 -4.20 -13.72 -35.77
C ARG A 270 -5.27 -14.67 -36.32
N ARG A 271 -6.49 -14.64 -35.78
CA ARG A 271 -7.67 -15.42 -36.20
C ARG A 271 -8.60 -14.64 -37.15
N GLY A 272 -8.25 -13.42 -37.50
CA GLY A 272 -8.95 -12.58 -38.48
C GLY A 272 -10.02 -11.65 -37.90
N THR A 273 -10.22 -11.62 -36.59
CA THR A 273 -11.18 -10.73 -35.90
C THR A 273 -10.54 -9.39 -35.56
N TRP A 274 -11.35 -8.33 -35.54
CA TRP A 274 -10.96 -6.99 -35.08
C TRP A 274 -11.39 -6.77 -33.63
N GLU A 275 -10.47 -6.34 -32.77
CA GLU A 275 -10.66 -6.35 -31.32
C GLU A 275 -10.18 -5.03 -30.68
N LEU A 276 -10.83 -4.64 -29.58
CA LEU A 276 -10.30 -3.64 -28.66
C LEU A 276 -9.05 -4.21 -27.98
N PRO A 277 -8.07 -3.36 -27.59
CA PRO A 277 -7.01 -3.81 -26.70
C PRO A 277 -7.59 -4.35 -25.39
N GLY A 278 -7.04 -5.46 -24.89
CA GLY A 278 -7.52 -6.05 -23.65
C GLY A 278 -7.30 -7.55 -23.52
N GLY A 279 -7.40 -8.03 -22.29
CA GLY A 279 -7.13 -9.43 -21.97
C GLY A 279 -7.72 -9.87 -20.65
N SER A 280 -7.13 -10.91 -20.07
CA SER A 280 -7.64 -11.56 -18.86
C SER A 280 -7.19 -10.83 -17.61
N VAL A 281 -8.05 -10.78 -16.59
CA VAL A 281 -7.67 -10.21 -15.28
C VAL A 281 -6.73 -11.17 -14.56
N GLU A 282 -5.55 -10.70 -14.17
CA GLU A 282 -4.59 -11.51 -13.41
C GLU A 282 -4.86 -11.47 -11.88
N PRO A 283 -4.39 -12.47 -11.11
CA PRO A 283 -4.56 -12.48 -9.67
C PRO A 283 -3.99 -11.24 -8.97
N GLY A 284 -4.87 -10.46 -8.34
CA GLY A 284 -4.49 -9.28 -7.55
C GLY A 284 -4.68 -7.95 -8.27
N GLU A 285 -5.03 -7.95 -9.56
CA GLU A 285 -5.28 -6.73 -10.33
C GLU A 285 -6.71 -6.19 -10.12
N SER A 286 -6.84 -4.87 -10.18
CA SER A 286 -8.10 -4.17 -10.49
C SER A 286 -8.39 -4.18 -12.00
N PHE A 287 -9.64 -3.89 -12.39
CA PHE A 287 -10.00 -3.82 -13.82
C PHE A 287 -9.28 -2.68 -14.55
N GLU A 288 -9.01 -1.57 -13.86
CA GLU A 288 -8.24 -0.45 -14.38
C GLU A 288 -6.76 -0.83 -14.59
N GLU A 289 -6.17 -1.58 -13.65
CA GLU A 289 -4.81 -2.09 -13.80
C GLU A 289 -4.70 -3.06 -14.97
N THR A 290 -5.63 -4.01 -15.10
CA THR A 290 -5.69 -4.90 -16.27
C THR A 290 -5.82 -4.10 -17.58
N ALA A 291 -6.72 -3.10 -17.64
CA ALA A 291 -6.85 -2.27 -18.85
C ALA A 291 -5.55 -1.55 -19.23
N VAL A 292 -4.85 -0.97 -18.25
CA VAL A 292 -3.58 -0.25 -18.49
C VAL A 292 -2.46 -1.21 -18.88
N ARG A 293 -2.36 -2.38 -18.21
CA ARG A 293 -1.36 -3.40 -18.53
C ARG A 293 -1.54 -3.92 -19.94
N GLU A 294 -2.73 -4.43 -20.28
CA GLU A 294 -3.04 -4.99 -21.60
C GLU A 294 -2.86 -3.94 -22.70
N LEU A 295 -3.29 -2.69 -22.46
CA LEU A 295 -3.05 -1.60 -23.40
C LEU A 295 -1.55 -1.41 -23.67
N ALA A 296 -0.71 -1.43 -22.63
CA ALA A 296 0.72 -1.27 -22.78
C ALA A 296 1.40 -2.48 -23.44
N GLU A 297 0.99 -3.70 -23.07
CA GLU A 297 1.52 -4.97 -23.59
C GLU A 297 1.17 -5.19 -25.06
N GLU A 298 -0.05 -4.86 -25.49
CA GLU A 298 -0.49 -5.13 -26.86
C GLU A 298 -0.18 -3.99 -27.85
N THR A 299 -0.22 -2.74 -27.39
CA THR A 299 -0.11 -1.56 -28.27
C THR A 299 1.13 -0.71 -28.03
N GLY A 300 1.78 -0.85 -26.86
CA GLY A 300 2.83 0.08 -26.41
C GLY A 300 2.32 1.44 -25.88
N LEU A 301 1.00 1.69 -25.91
CA LEU A 301 0.41 2.91 -25.36
C LEU A 301 0.45 2.90 -23.83
N ARG A 302 0.72 4.06 -23.23
CA ARG A 302 0.82 4.23 -21.78
C ARG A 302 -0.31 5.10 -21.27
N ALA A 303 -1.06 4.60 -20.29
CA ALA A 303 -2.12 5.34 -19.59
C ALA A 303 -1.93 5.24 -18.07
N SER A 304 -2.52 6.17 -17.32
CA SER A 304 -2.66 6.03 -15.87
C SER A 304 -3.97 5.31 -15.55
N ARG A 305 -4.03 4.54 -14.47
CA ARG A 305 -5.30 3.99 -13.96
C ARG A 305 -6.35 5.08 -13.70
N HIS A 306 -5.90 6.29 -13.37
CA HIS A 306 -6.77 7.44 -13.13
C HIS A 306 -7.42 8.00 -14.41
N ASP A 307 -6.88 7.64 -15.57
CA ASP A 307 -7.42 8.01 -16.88
C ASP A 307 -8.39 6.96 -17.41
N VAL A 308 -8.66 5.88 -16.66
CA VAL A 308 -9.57 4.80 -17.07
C VAL A 308 -10.94 4.97 -16.41
N SER A 309 -11.99 5.01 -17.23
CA SER A 309 -13.39 4.98 -16.79
C SER A 309 -14.00 3.62 -17.10
N LEU A 310 -14.46 2.90 -16.08
CA LEU A 310 -15.15 1.61 -16.27
C LEU A 310 -16.64 1.81 -16.59
N LEU A 311 -17.13 1.12 -17.62
CA LEU A 311 -18.53 1.20 -18.07
C LEU A 311 -19.45 0.30 -17.25
N GLY A 312 -19.00 -0.93 -16.95
CA GLY A 312 -19.81 -1.96 -16.31
C GLY A 312 -19.39 -3.37 -16.69
N THR A 313 -20.16 -4.36 -16.26
CA THR A 313 -19.96 -5.77 -16.60
C THR A 313 -20.91 -6.23 -17.70
N LEU A 314 -20.37 -6.93 -18.69
CA LEU A 314 -21.09 -7.69 -19.70
C LEU A 314 -20.94 -9.17 -19.35
N VAL A 315 -22.06 -9.85 -19.06
CA VAL A 315 -22.06 -11.27 -18.71
C VAL A 315 -22.71 -12.07 -19.82
N ASP A 316 -21.94 -12.98 -20.42
CA ASP A 316 -22.41 -13.99 -21.36
C ASP A 316 -21.85 -15.37 -21.00
N ARG A 317 -21.81 -16.30 -21.98
CA ARG A 317 -21.26 -17.63 -21.78
C ARG A 317 -20.55 -18.14 -23.01
N VAL A 318 -19.52 -18.96 -22.79
CA VAL A 318 -18.89 -19.80 -23.80
C VAL A 318 -19.14 -21.25 -23.40
N GLY A 319 -20.06 -21.92 -24.10
CA GLY A 319 -20.58 -23.22 -23.65
C GLY A 319 -21.28 -23.08 -22.30
N GLU A 320 -20.78 -23.82 -21.29
CA GLU A 320 -21.26 -23.81 -19.91
C GLU A 320 -20.45 -22.88 -18.99
N VAL A 321 -19.45 -22.16 -19.53
CA VAL A 321 -18.58 -21.27 -18.73
C VAL A 321 -19.12 -19.85 -18.80
N PRO A 322 -19.58 -19.25 -17.67
CA PRO A 322 -19.83 -17.82 -17.59
C PRO A 322 -18.59 -17.03 -17.97
N ARG A 323 -18.78 -16.03 -18.82
CA ARG A 323 -17.74 -15.06 -19.16
C ARG A 323 -18.21 -13.67 -18.76
N VAL A 324 -17.33 -12.98 -18.06
CA VAL A 324 -17.53 -11.61 -17.60
C VAL A 324 -16.50 -10.75 -18.31
N THR A 325 -16.98 -9.79 -19.10
CA THR A 325 -16.14 -8.79 -19.74
C THR A 325 -16.45 -7.43 -19.15
N VAL A 326 -15.43 -6.69 -18.72
CA VAL A 326 -15.57 -5.31 -18.28
C VAL A 326 -15.21 -4.39 -19.44
N GLY A 327 -16.12 -3.48 -19.78
CA GLY A 327 -15.81 -2.40 -20.73
C GLY A 327 -15.11 -1.25 -20.01
N ALA A 328 -13.99 -0.79 -20.54
CA ALA A 328 -13.25 0.35 -20.04
C ALA A 328 -13.10 1.42 -21.14
N VAL A 329 -13.01 2.70 -20.76
CA VAL A 329 -12.69 3.81 -21.65
C VAL A 329 -11.40 4.45 -21.15
N VAL A 330 -10.41 4.57 -22.03
CA VAL A 330 -9.13 5.21 -21.72
C VAL A 330 -9.21 6.66 -22.18
N ASN A 331 -9.33 7.59 -21.24
CA ASN A 331 -9.59 9.00 -21.52
C ASN A 331 -8.31 9.78 -21.88
N ALA A 332 -7.14 9.30 -21.45
CA ALA A 332 -5.85 9.88 -21.78
C ALA A 332 -4.77 8.80 -21.86
N TRP A 333 -3.86 8.95 -22.83
CA TRP A 333 -2.74 8.06 -23.04
C TRP A 333 -1.56 8.80 -23.70
N ARG A 334 -0.41 8.13 -23.74
CA ARG A 334 0.82 8.61 -24.39
C ARG A 334 1.40 7.51 -25.27
N GLY A 335 2.07 7.93 -26.35
CA GLY A 335 2.70 7.04 -27.32
C GLY A 335 1.88 6.88 -28.59
N GLU A 336 2.43 6.09 -29.51
CA GLU A 336 1.77 5.67 -30.75
C GLU A 336 1.60 4.16 -30.72
N PRO A 337 0.44 3.63 -31.15
CA PRO A 337 0.22 2.20 -31.14
C PRO A 337 1.15 1.52 -32.16
N ALA A 338 1.76 0.43 -31.74
CA ALA A 338 2.61 -0.40 -32.58
C ALA A 338 2.47 -1.87 -32.17
N ASP A 339 2.62 -2.76 -33.14
CA ASP A 339 2.60 -4.21 -32.91
C ASP A 339 3.73 -4.59 -31.95
N GLN A 340 3.38 -5.31 -30.89
CA GLN A 340 4.32 -5.78 -29.89
C GLN A 340 4.74 -7.24 -30.17
N PRO A 341 5.99 -7.62 -29.86
CA PRO A 341 6.45 -9.00 -30.01
C PRO A 341 5.59 -9.97 -29.21
N ASP A 342 5.42 -11.19 -29.72
CA ASP A 342 4.67 -12.30 -29.08
C ASP A 342 3.15 -12.11 -28.95
N GLU A 343 2.61 -10.94 -29.25
CA GLU A 343 1.17 -10.65 -29.11
C GLU A 343 0.28 -11.22 -30.20
N SER A 344 -0.91 -11.67 -29.81
CA SER A 344 -1.88 -12.30 -30.72
C SER A 344 -2.72 -11.30 -31.51
N VAL A 345 -2.70 -10.03 -31.10
CA VAL A 345 -3.36 -8.90 -31.75
C VAL A 345 -2.29 -7.92 -32.25
N GLY A 346 -2.44 -7.46 -33.49
CA GLY A 346 -1.53 -6.49 -34.12
C GLY A 346 -2.24 -5.73 -35.24
N GLU A 347 -1.52 -5.22 -36.23
CA GLU A 347 -2.08 -4.41 -37.32
C GLU A 347 -2.98 -3.25 -36.81
N TRP A 348 -2.53 -2.59 -35.74
CA TRP A 348 -3.29 -1.55 -35.04
C TRP A 348 -3.72 -0.41 -35.98
N THR A 349 -5.04 -0.21 -36.10
CA THR A 349 -5.64 0.72 -37.07
C THR A 349 -6.68 1.61 -36.41
N TRP A 350 -6.69 2.89 -36.79
CA TRP A 350 -7.69 3.87 -36.35
C TRP A 350 -8.87 3.88 -37.33
N PHE A 351 -10.08 3.59 -36.82
CA PHE A 351 -11.31 3.56 -37.61
C PHE A 351 -12.24 4.71 -37.22
N ARG A 352 -12.88 5.32 -38.22
CA ARG A 352 -14.00 6.24 -37.94
C ARG A 352 -15.20 5.45 -37.42
N LEU A 353 -16.00 6.07 -36.54
CA LEU A 353 -17.17 5.41 -35.94
C LEU A 353 -18.27 5.04 -36.94
N ASP A 354 -18.32 5.71 -38.09
CA ASP A 354 -19.22 5.44 -39.20
C ASP A 354 -18.66 4.43 -40.23
N GLU A 355 -17.40 4.00 -40.06
CA GLU A 355 -16.68 3.11 -40.98
C GLU A 355 -15.94 1.99 -40.22
N LEU A 356 -16.59 1.43 -39.20
CA LEU A 356 -16.03 0.33 -38.42
C LEU A 356 -15.86 -0.94 -39.28
N PRO A 357 -14.81 -1.74 -39.04
CA PRO A 357 -14.56 -2.95 -39.82
C PRO A 357 -15.60 -4.03 -39.50
N GLN A 358 -15.80 -4.93 -40.46
CA GLN A 358 -16.55 -6.16 -40.25
C GLN A 358 -15.73 -7.18 -39.45
N GLY A 359 -16.41 -8.11 -38.77
CA GLY A 359 -15.73 -9.19 -38.04
C GLY A 359 -15.16 -8.76 -36.69
N LEU A 360 -15.86 -7.89 -35.97
CA LEU A 360 -15.50 -7.56 -34.60
C LEU A 360 -15.56 -8.79 -33.70
N PHE A 361 -14.58 -8.94 -32.82
CA PHE A 361 -14.65 -9.93 -31.75
C PHE A 361 -15.86 -9.63 -30.85
N VAL A 362 -16.57 -10.68 -30.44
CA VAL A 362 -17.87 -10.58 -29.77
C VAL A 362 -17.81 -9.67 -28.52
N CYS A 363 -16.77 -9.81 -27.69
CA CYS A 363 -16.63 -8.98 -26.50
C CYS A 363 -16.42 -7.51 -26.84
N SER A 364 -15.61 -7.23 -27.87
CA SER A 364 -15.35 -5.87 -28.37
C SER A 364 -16.63 -5.24 -28.92
N ALA A 365 -17.41 -5.99 -29.72
CA ALA A 365 -18.70 -5.53 -30.22
C ALA A 365 -19.69 -5.21 -29.08
N GLN A 366 -19.77 -6.10 -28.07
CA GLN A 366 -20.60 -5.88 -26.89
C GLN A 366 -20.21 -4.59 -26.13
N ILE A 367 -18.90 -4.38 -25.88
CA ILE A 367 -18.39 -3.17 -25.23
C ILE A 367 -18.74 -1.91 -26.03
N LEU A 368 -18.51 -1.93 -27.34
CA LEU A 368 -18.80 -0.77 -28.19
C LEU A 368 -20.28 -0.36 -28.15
N THR A 369 -21.20 -1.33 -28.13
CA THR A 369 -22.64 -1.03 -28.06
C THR A 369 -23.11 -0.51 -26.70
N VAL A 370 -22.38 -0.74 -25.61
CA VAL A 370 -22.71 -0.14 -24.30
C VAL A 370 -22.00 1.20 -24.10
N TRP A 371 -20.83 1.39 -24.72
CA TRP A 371 -20.13 2.66 -24.75
C TRP A 371 -20.88 3.70 -25.59
N ARG A 372 -21.33 3.30 -26.79
CA ARG A 372 -22.09 4.12 -27.73
C ARG A 372 -23.20 3.28 -28.38
N PRO A 373 -24.41 3.27 -27.80
CA PRO A 373 -25.54 2.48 -28.31
C PRO A 373 -25.99 2.80 -29.73
N GLU A 374 -25.62 3.97 -30.24
CA GLU A 374 -25.91 4.42 -31.61
C GLU A 374 -25.01 3.81 -32.68
N LEU A 375 -23.93 3.11 -32.30
CA LEU A 375 -23.03 2.49 -33.27
C LEU A 375 -23.74 1.36 -34.04
N PRO A 376 -23.52 1.24 -35.37
CA PRO A 376 -24.14 0.21 -36.20
C PRO A 376 -23.43 -1.15 -36.04
N VAL A 377 -23.27 -1.62 -34.80
CA VAL A 377 -22.53 -2.84 -34.45
C VAL A 377 -23.52 -3.92 -34.03
N ASP A 378 -23.55 -5.01 -34.79
CA ASP A 378 -24.24 -6.22 -34.37
C ASP A 378 -23.49 -6.90 -33.22
N ARG A 379 -24.20 -7.53 -32.30
CA ARG A 379 -23.61 -8.21 -31.15
C ARG A 379 -24.39 -9.42 -30.70
N ALA A 380 -23.65 -10.40 -30.18
CA ALA A 380 -24.27 -11.46 -29.40
C ALA A 380 -24.89 -10.86 -28.11
N PRO A 381 -26.01 -11.42 -27.62
CA PRO A 381 -26.60 -11.01 -26.35
C PRO A 381 -25.62 -11.18 -25.18
N ALA A 382 -25.59 -10.16 -24.31
CA ALA A 382 -24.92 -10.19 -23.01
C ALA A 382 -25.78 -9.41 -22.01
N HIS A 383 -25.75 -9.82 -20.75
CA HIS A 383 -26.37 -9.06 -19.67
C HIS A 383 -25.43 -7.94 -19.23
N PHE A 384 -25.83 -6.69 -19.48
CA PHE A 384 -25.05 -5.53 -19.08
C PHE A 384 -25.51 -4.97 -17.72
N THR A 385 -24.56 -4.77 -16.80
CA THR A 385 -24.78 -4.06 -15.54
C THR A 385 -23.82 -2.87 -15.46
N PRO A 386 -24.31 -1.61 -15.54
CA PRO A 386 -23.45 -0.44 -15.50
C PRO A 386 -22.80 -0.27 -14.13
N PHE A 387 -21.58 0.23 -14.10
CA PHE A 387 -21.00 0.75 -12.86
C PHE A 387 -21.55 2.16 -12.59
N GLY A 388 -21.82 2.48 -11.32
CA GLY A 388 -22.35 3.78 -10.95
C GLY A 388 -21.37 4.90 -11.33
N THR A 389 -21.88 6.00 -11.89
CA THR A 389 -21.08 7.22 -12.03
C THR A 389 -20.75 7.72 -10.63
N GLY A 390 -19.47 7.76 -10.25
CA GLY A 390 -19.07 8.27 -8.95
C GLY A 390 -19.51 9.72 -8.77
N HIS A 391 -20.63 9.94 -8.07
CA HIS A 391 -20.95 11.25 -7.54
C HIS A 391 -20.08 11.50 -6.31
N GLY A 392 -19.26 12.54 -6.39
CA GLY A 392 -18.53 13.07 -5.25
C GLY A 392 -19.45 13.51 -4.11
N ALA A 393 -18.92 13.39 -2.90
CA ALA A 393 -19.32 14.01 -1.63
C ALA A 393 -20.77 13.77 -1.11
N PRO A 394 -20.93 13.28 0.12
CA PRO A 394 -22.20 13.37 0.82
C PRO A 394 -22.42 14.82 1.30
N GLY A 395 -23.33 15.53 0.66
CA GLY A 395 -23.91 16.76 1.21
C GLY A 395 -25.02 16.43 2.20
N ARG A 396 -24.84 16.83 3.46
CA ARG A 396 -25.87 17.44 4.32
C ARG A 396 -25.22 18.42 5.28
#